data_AF-A0A849VUD4-F1
#
_entry.id   AF-A0A849VUD4-F1
#
_cell.length_a   1.000
_cell.length_b   1.000
_cell.length_c   1.000
_cell.angle_alpha   90.00
_cell.angle_beta   90.00
_cell.angle_gamma   90.00
#
_symmetry.space_group_name_H-M   'P 1'
#
loop_
_entity.id
_entity.type
_entity.pdbx_description
1 polymer ?
#
loop_
_entity_poly.entity_id
_entity_poly.type
_entity_poly.pdbx_seq_one_letter_code
_entity_poly.pdbx_strand_id
1 'polypeptide(L)'
;MTALSGARARFSFYPRQRTTFSAVKKWGAGPTVVVLKQSQFWTYGLLANHLWSFAGGRNRTDISTSFVQPFIDYTTKDAWTFELGSKSNYDWQSSEWSIPINLDVSKLVKIGDQPVSIGSGVRYWAASPKDGPEGWGARFVVTFLFTK
;
A
#
# COMPACT_ATOMS: atom_id res chain seq x y z
N MET A 1 9.31 -18.11 20.72
CA MET A 1 9.43 -17.75 19.29
C MET A 1 9.94 -16.32 19.21
N THR A 2 11.14 -16.16 18.67
CA THR A 2 11.94 -14.92 18.66
C THR A 2 11.26 -13.84 17.80
N ALA A 3 11.10 -12.63 18.36
CA ALA A 3 10.61 -11.48 17.62
C ALA A 3 11.62 -11.12 16.51
N LEU A 4 11.21 -11.21 15.24
CA LEU A 4 11.95 -10.63 14.12
C LEU A 4 11.69 -9.12 14.11
N SER A 5 12.42 -8.39 14.96
CA SER A 5 12.60 -6.96 14.82
C SER A 5 13.57 -6.72 13.66
N GLY A 6 13.06 -6.25 12.52
CA GLY A 6 13.88 -5.92 11.36
C GLY A 6 13.46 -4.61 10.73
N ALA A 7 14.17 -3.52 11.02
CA ALA A 7 14.20 -2.37 10.15
C ALA A 7 14.98 -2.77 8.89
N ARG A 8 14.27 -3.17 7.83
CA ARG A 8 14.91 -3.58 6.58
C ARG A 8 14.76 -2.44 5.58
N ALA A 9 15.77 -1.57 5.53
CA ALA A 9 15.94 -0.66 4.41
C ALA A 9 16.22 -1.51 3.16
N ARG A 10 15.21 -1.67 2.29
CA ARG A 10 15.37 -2.31 0.99
C ARG A 10 15.44 -1.24 -0.07
N PHE A 11 16.63 -1.02 -0.63
CA PHE A 11 16.79 -0.31 -1.89
C PHE A 11 16.37 -1.25 -3.01
N SER A 12 15.13 -1.14 -3.47
CA SER A 12 14.63 -1.88 -4.64
C SER A 12 14.69 -0.97 -5.86
N PHE A 13 15.65 -1.24 -6.75
CA PHE A 13 15.60 -0.78 -8.13
C PHE A 13 14.58 -1.64 -8.88
N TYR A 14 13.51 -1.03 -9.38
CA TYR A 14 12.62 -1.65 -10.36
C TYR A 14 13.01 -1.19 -11.76
N PRO A 15 13.76 -1.97 -12.55
CA PRO A 15 13.67 -1.84 -13.99
C PRO A 15 12.26 -2.32 -14.37
N ARG A 16 11.35 -1.42 -14.73
CA ARG A 16 10.08 -1.85 -15.34
C ARG A 16 10.41 -2.51 -16.69
N GLN A 17 9.97 -3.76 -16.83
CA GLN A 17 9.91 -4.45 -18.11
C GLN A 17 9.08 -3.64 -19.11
N ARG A 18 9.58 -3.57 -20.34
CA ARG A 18 8.83 -3.09 -21.51
C ARG A 18 7.56 -3.93 -21.66
N THR A 19 6.43 -3.36 -21.26
CA THR A 19 5.14 -3.68 -21.87
C THR A 19 4.78 -2.50 -22.76
N THR A 20 4.53 -2.79 -24.04
CA THR A 20 4.27 -1.84 -25.12
C THR A 20 2.90 -1.19 -24.95
N PHE A 21 2.67 -0.50 -23.83
CA PHE A 21 1.57 0.44 -23.58
C PHE A 21 1.86 1.20 -22.27
N SER A 22 2.94 2.00 -22.23
CA SER A 22 3.23 2.88 -21.10
C SER A 22 3.31 4.33 -21.58
N ALA A 23 2.25 5.09 -21.31
CA ALA A 23 2.13 6.52 -21.63
C ALA A 23 3.03 7.42 -20.75
N VAL A 24 4.10 6.89 -20.16
CA VAL A 24 5.09 7.66 -19.39
C VAL A 24 6.49 7.26 -19.86
N LYS A 25 7.01 7.96 -20.87
CA LYS A 25 8.37 7.79 -21.41
C LYS A 25 9.40 8.69 -20.69
N LYS A 26 9.30 8.76 -19.36
CA LYS A 26 10.27 9.45 -18.50
C LYS A 26 10.84 8.48 -17.47
N TRP A 27 12.14 8.54 -17.28
CA TRP A 27 12.88 7.87 -16.22
C TRP A 27 12.66 8.61 -14.91
N GLY A 28 12.38 7.85 -13.86
CA GLY A 28 12.21 8.38 -12.52
C GLY A 28 13.00 7.58 -11.49
N ALA A 29 13.40 8.26 -10.43
CA ALA A 29 14.13 7.70 -9.30
C ALA A 29 13.75 8.44 -8.02
N GLY A 30 13.99 7.82 -6.88
CA GLY A 30 13.88 8.49 -5.60
C GLY A 30 13.91 7.52 -4.42
N PRO A 31 13.99 8.06 -3.19
CA PRO A 31 14.16 7.26 -2.00
C PRO A 31 12.90 6.46 -1.67
N THR A 32 13.09 5.27 -1.10
CA THR A 32 12.02 4.46 -0.50
C THR A 32 12.49 3.95 0.85
N VAL A 33 11.65 4.09 1.86
CA VAL A 33 11.87 3.66 3.23
C VAL A 33 10.69 2.79 3.66
N VAL A 34 11.01 1.68 4.33
CA VAL A 34 10.02 0.79 4.94
C VAL A 34 10.46 0.51 6.36
N VAL A 35 9.57 0.76 7.31
CA VAL A 35 9.71 0.31 8.69
C VAL A 35 8.54 -0.59 9.02
N LEU A 36 8.85 -1.73 9.64
CA LEU A 36 7.88 -2.75 10.02
C LEU A 36 8.27 -3.28 11.38
N LYS A 37 7.28 -3.43 12.26
CA LYS A 37 7.45 -4.12 13.53
C LYS A 37 6.31 -5.10 13.72
N GLN A 38 6.69 -6.32 14.08
CA GLN A 38 5.76 -7.38 14.43
C GLN A 38 6.03 -7.80 15.88
N SER A 39 4.97 -7.79 16.66
CA SER A 39 4.88 -8.37 17.99
C SER A 39 3.80 -9.45 17.98
N GLN A 40 3.62 -10.17 19.09
CA GLN A 40 2.76 -11.35 19.15
C GLN A 40 1.38 -11.19 18.47
N PHE A 41 0.70 -10.07 18.69
CA PHE A 41 -0.62 -9.81 18.09
C PHE A 41 -0.67 -8.56 17.22
N TRP A 42 0.36 -7.70 17.27
CA TRP A 42 0.37 -6.44 16.54
C TRP A 42 1.41 -6.45 15.43
N THR A 43 1.00 -6.07 14.24
CA THR A 43 1.89 -5.70 13.14
C THR A 43 1.65 -4.23 12.84
N TYR A 44 2.70 -3.42 12.72
CA TYR A 44 2.52 -2.03 12.32
C TYR A 44 3.74 -1.54 11.59
N GLY A 45 3.56 -0.51 10.78
CA GLY A 45 4.63 0.00 9.95
C GLY A 45 4.28 1.26 9.20
N LEU A 46 5.27 1.68 8.43
CA LEU A 46 5.20 2.84 7.56
C LEU A 46 6.03 2.52 6.32
N LEU A 47 5.42 2.68 5.15
CA LEU A 47 6.13 2.75 3.89
C LEU A 47 6.08 4.19 3.41
N ALA A 48 7.23 4.76 3.06
CA ALA A 48 7.31 6.11 2.51
C ALA A 48 8.25 6.11 1.32
N ASN A 49 7.87 6.78 0.24
CA ASN A 49 8.75 7.02 -0.88
C ASN A 49 8.50 8.39 -1.51
N HIS A 50 9.51 8.87 -2.20
CA HIS A 50 9.39 10.05 -3.03
C HIS A 50 9.93 9.70 -4.42
N LEU A 51 9.22 10.10 -5.47
CA LEU A 51 9.60 9.81 -6.86
C LEU A 51 9.71 11.10 -7.65
N TRP A 52 10.87 11.31 -8.28
CA TRP A 52 11.10 12.39 -9.25
C TRP A 52 11.33 11.81 -10.64
N SER A 53 10.88 12.51 -11.68
CA SER A 53 11.37 12.29 -13.05
C SER A 53 12.67 13.06 -13.30
N PHE A 54 13.68 12.42 -13.90
CA PHE A 54 14.98 13.03 -14.16
C PHE A 54 15.44 13.01 -15.62
N ALA A 55 14.88 12.14 -16.48
CA ALA A 55 15.23 12.09 -17.90
C ALA A 55 14.07 11.65 -18.80
N GLY A 56 13.89 12.29 -19.96
CA GLY A 56 12.90 11.91 -20.97
C GLY A 56 12.48 13.10 -21.86
N GLY A 57 11.52 12.89 -22.76
CA GLY A 57 11.13 13.91 -23.74
C GLY A 57 10.65 15.21 -23.09
N ARG A 58 11.20 16.35 -23.52
CA ARG A 58 10.97 17.71 -22.99
C ARG A 58 9.51 18.20 -23.07
N ASN A 59 8.66 17.55 -23.86
CA ASN A 59 7.29 18.00 -24.15
C ASN A 59 6.22 17.32 -23.28
N ARG A 60 6.57 16.86 -22.07
CA ARG A 60 5.67 16.12 -21.16
C ARG A 60 5.87 16.59 -19.73
N THR A 61 4.83 16.50 -18.91
CA THR A 61 4.82 16.89 -17.49
C THR A 61 5.90 16.12 -16.71
N ASP A 62 6.62 16.82 -15.84
CA ASP A 62 7.50 16.16 -14.86
C ASP A 62 6.66 15.40 -13.84
N ILE A 63 7.27 14.46 -13.12
CA ILE A 63 6.64 13.73 -12.01
C ILE A 63 7.42 14.10 -10.76
N SER A 64 6.69 14.51 -9.72
CA SER A 64 7.23 14.71 -8.38
C SER A 64 6.13 14.33 -7.40
N THR A 65 6.22 13.15 -6.80
CA THR A 65 5.14 12.61 -5.97
C THR A 65 5.72 12.04 -4.67
N SER A 66 5.16 12.46 -3.54
CA SER A 66 5.39 11.83 -2.24
C SER A 66 4.31 10.78 -1.97
N PHE A 67 4.69 9.61 -1.48
CA PHE A 67 3.78 8.56 -1.05
C PHE A 67 4.11 8.14 0.39
N VAL A 68 3.09 8.01 1.22
CA VAL A 68 3.21 7.59 2.61
C VAL A 68 2.06 6.66 2.96
N GLN A 69 2.39 5.48 3.47
CA GLN A 69 1.45 4.44 3.86
C GLN A 69 1.73 3.96 5.29
N PRO A 70 1.12 4.59 6.31
CA PRO A 70 1.06 4.03 7.65
C PRO A 70 0.03 2.91 7.69
N PHE A 71 0.30 1.89 8.51
CA PHE A 71 -0.68 0.85 8.81
C PHE A 71 -0.45 0.24 10.19
N ILE A 72 -1.52 -0.30 10.75
CA ILE A 72 -1.53 -1.08 11.98
C ILE A 72 -2.56 -2.20 11.86
N ASP A 73 -2.11 -3.39 12.23
CA ASP A 73 -2.88 -4.62 12.19
C ASP A 73 -2.86 -5.26 13.57
N TYR A 74 -4.02 -5.73 14.03
CA TYR A 74 -4.17 -6.54 15.22
C TYR A 74 -4.73 -7.91 14.85
N THR A 75 -3.97 -8.97 15.07
CA THR A 75 -4.39 -10.36 14.83
C THR A 75 -4.59 -11.09 16.14
N THR A 76 -5.80 -11.60 16.37
CA THR A 76 -6.14 -12.38 17.56
C THR A 76 -5.61 -13.82 17.47
N LYS A 77 -5.56 -14.51 18.60
CA LYS A 77 -5.22 -15.95 18.64
C LYS A 77 -6.15 -16.81 17.80
N ASP A 78 -7.41 -16.39 17.68
CA ASP A 78 -8.41 -17.05 16.86
C ASP A 78 -8.34 -16.60 15.39
N ALA A 79 -7.27 -15.91 14.96
CA ALA A 79 -7.04 -15.51 13.57
C ALA A 79 -8.07 -14.53 12.97
N TRP A 80 -8.67 -13.69 13.81
CA TRP A 80 -9.28 -12.44 13.35
C TRP A 80 -8.20 -11.39 13.19
N THR A 81 -8.21 -10.65 12.09
CA THR A 81 -7.29 -9.54 11.82
C THR A 81 -8.09 -8.27 11.59
N PHE A 82 -7.73 -7.21 12.31
CA PHE A 82 -8.25 -5.85 12.14
C PHE A 82 -7.12 -4.98 11.62
N GLU A 83 -7.34 -4.26 10.53
CA GLU A 83 -6.36 -3.41 9.87
C GLU A 83 -6.89 -1.98 9.77
N LEU A 84 -6.05 -1.00 10.13
CA LEU A 84 -6.25 0.41 9.88
C LEU A 84 -5.03 0.93 9.13
N GLY A 85 -5.24 1.55 7.98
CA GLY A 85 -4.14 2.10 7.19
C GLY A 85 -4.55 3.23 6.26
N SER A 86 -3.61 4.08 5.92
CA SER A 86 -3.78 5.12 4.89
C SER A 86 -2.79 4.91 3.77
N LYS A 87 -3.15 5.25 2.53
CA LYS A 87 -2.21 5.26 1.38
C LYS A 87 -2.17 6.65 0.78
N SER A 88 -1.56 7.58 1.52
CA SER A 88 -1.56 8.99 1.16
C SER A 88 -0.55 9.27 0.04
N ASN A 89 -0.97 9.98 -1.00
CA ASN A 89 -0.09 10.53 -2.02
C ASN A 89 -0.28 12.03 -2.20
N TYR A 90 0.81 12.73 -2.45
CA TYR A 90 0.81 14.14 -2.82
C TYR A 90 1.56 14.32 -4.13
N ASP A 91 0.87 14.87 -5.14
CA ASP A 91 1.46 15.26 -6.40
C ASP A 91 1.90 16.72 -6.33
N TRP A 92 3.21 16.95 -6.38
CA TRP A 92 3.79 18.29 -6.30
C TRP A 92 3.60 19.09 -7.59
N GLN A 93 3.26 18.44 -8.71
CA GLN A 93 3.07 19.11 -10.01
C GLN A 93 1.66 19.68 -10.12
N SER A 94 0.64 18.94 -9.67
CA SER A 94 -0.75 19.45 -9.61
C SER A 94 -1.12 20.06 -8.26
N SER A 95 -0.25 19.94 -7.25
CA SER A 95 -0.51 20.35 -5.86
C SER A 95 -1.72 19.64 -5.23
N GLU A 96 -1.96 18.38 -5.59
CA GLU A 96 -3.13 17.61 -5.18
C GLU A 96 -2.79 16.51 -4.17
N TRP A 97 -3.67 16.32 -3.19
CA TRP A 97 -3.62 15.23 -2.23
C TRP A 97 -4.61 14.12 -2.60
N SER A 98 -4.23 12.87 -2.36
CA SER A 98 -5.16 11.76 -2.20
C SER A 98 -4.86 11.05 -0.89
N ILE A 99 -5.84 10.99 0.00
CA ILE A 99 -5.70 10.44 1.36
C ILE A 99 -6.85 9.46 1.63
N PRO A 100 -6.76 8.22 1.10
CA PRO A 100 -7.68 7.16 1.43
C PRO A 100 -7.30 6.49 2.76
N ILE A 101 -8.23 6.49 3.71
CA ILE A 101 -8.15 5.77 4.98
C ILE A 101 -8.97 4.48 4.85
N ASN A 102 -8.38 3.35 5.22
CA ASN A 102 -9.00 2.02 5.14
C ASN A 102 -9.14 1.45 6.53
N LEU A 103 -10.29 0.86 6.82
CA LEU A 103 -10.54 0.04 7.98
C LEU A 103 -11.07 -1.31 7.49
N ASP A 104 -10.31 -2.36 7.75
CA ASP A 104 -10.60 -3.70 7.27
C ASP A 104 -10.67 -4.69 8.45
N VAL A 105 -11.52 -5.70 8.30
CA VAL A 105 -11.59 -6.86 9.19
C VAL A 105 -11.57 -8.12 8.34
N SER A 106 -10.80 -9.10 8.77
CA SER A 106 -10.76 -10.42 8.13
C SER A 106 -10.63 -11.54 9.13
N LYS A 107 -11.02 -12.74 8.71
CA LYS A 107 -10.91 -13.97 9.47
C LYS A 107 -10.25 -15.02 8.60
N LEU A 108 -9.20 -15.63 9.11
CA LEU A 108 -8.66 -16.86 8.53
C LEU A 108 -9.46 -18.06 9.07
N VAL A 109 -10.05 -18.80 8.16
CA VAL A 109 -10.76 -20.06 8.44
C VAL A 109 -10.12 -21.21 7.66
N LYS A 110 -10.42 -22.45 8.07
CA LYS A 110 -10.13 -23.65 7.28
C LYS A 110 -11.44 -24.24 6.79
N ILE A 111 -11.54 -24.49 5.49
CA ILE A 111 -12.67 -25.20 4.87
C ILE A 111 -12.10 -26.52 4.35
N GLY A 112 -12.33 -27.60 5.10
CA GLY A 112 -11.55 -28.82 4.96
C GLY A 112 -10.07 -28.54 5.22
N ASP A 113 -9.21 -28.94 4.29
CA ASP A 113 -7.76 -28.70 4.37
C ASP A 113 -7.32 -27.35 3.77
N GLN A 114 -8.23 -26.61 3.14
CA GLN A 114 -7.91 -25.35 2.46
C GLN A 114 -8.05 -24.17 3.42
N PRO A 115 -6.95 -23.43 3.74
CA PRO A 115 -7.05 -22.17 4.47
C PRO A 115 -7.61 -21.07 3.56
N VAL A 116 -8.59 -20.32 4.07
CA VAL A 116 -9.29 -19.25 3.37
C VAL A 116 -9.38 -18.04 4.29
N SER A 117 -8.95 -16.87 3.83
CA SER A 117 -9.18 -15.59 4.51
C SER A 117 -10.42 -14.92 3.90
N ILE A 118 -11.40 -14.61 4.74
CA ILE A 118 -12.61 -13.90 4.35
C ILE A 118 -12.57 -12.54 5.05
N GLY A 119 -12.78 -11.47 4.32
CA GLY A 119 -12.72 -10.12 4.89
C GLY A 119 -13.64 -9.13 4.23
N SER A 120 -13.84 -8.03 4.95
CA SER A 120 -14.58 -6.87 4.50
C SER A 120 -13.95 -5.62 5.07
N GLY A 121 -14.13 -4.50 4.39
CA GLY A 121 -13.62 -3.23 4.88
C GLY A 121 -14.35 -2.05 4.29
N VAL A 122 -14.11 -0.90 4.91
CA VAL A 122 -14.58 0.39 4.46
C VAL A 122 -13.38 1.28 4.17
N ARG A 123 -13.56 2.17 3.21
CA ARG A 123 -12.60 3.20 2.86
C ARG A 123 -13.29 4.55 2.93
N TYR A 124 -12.58 5.55 3.44
CA TYR A 124 -12.99 6.94 3.35
C TYR A 124 -11.89 7.76 2.70
N TRP A 125 -12.24 8.61 1.75
CA TRP A 125 -11.32 9.58 1.16
C TRP A 125 -11.38 10.91 1.93
N ALA A 126 -10.36 11.17 2.75
CA ALA A 126 -10.25 12.42 3.51
C ALA A 126 -9.82 13.61 2.64
N ALA A 127 -9.11 13.32 1.55
CA ALA A 127 -8.80 14.28 0.49
C ALA A 127 -8.67 13.53 -0.84
N SER A 128 -9.10 14.17 -1.91
CA SER A 128 -9.04 13.62 -3.26
C SER A 128 -8.66 14.71 -4.28
N PRO A 129 -8.01 14.33 -5.39
CA PRO A 129 -7.86 15.18 -6.56
C PRO A 129 -9.22 15.57 -7.13
N LYS A 130 -9.27 16.62 -7.97
CA LYS A 130 -10.55 17.14 -8.50
C LYS A 130 -11.43 16.11 -9.21
N ASP A 131 -10.81 15.15 -9.89
CA ASP A 131 -11.50 14.05 -10.60
C ASP A 131 -11.29 12.69 -9.90
N GLY A 132 -10.96 12.73 -8.60
CA GLY A 132 -10.68 11.57 -7.79
C GLY A 132 -11.94 10.95 -7.16
N PRO A 133 -11.84 9.69 -6.70
CA PRO A 133 -12.89 9.09 -5.89
C PRO A 133 -13.06 9.84 -4.57
N GLU A 134 -14.30 10.10 -4.14
CA GLU A 134 -14.61 10.82 -2.91
C GLU A 134 -15.56 10.01 -2.01
N GLY A 135 -15.66 10.42 -0.74
CA GLY A 135 -16.63 9.85 0.19
C GLY A 135 -16.23 8.46 0.68
N TRP A 136 -17.20 7.54 0.72
CA TRP A 136 -17.05 6.19 1.28
C TRP A 136 -17.02 5.13 0.19
N GLY A 137 -16.20 4.10 0.41
CA GLY A 137 -16.19 2.86 -0.35
C GLY A 137 -16.28 1.66 0.58
N ALA A 138 -16.74 0.54 0.05
CA ALA A 138 -16.76 -0.74 0.76
C ALA A 138 -16.07 -1.81 -0.09
N ARG A 139 -15.51 -2.82 0.58
CA ARG A 139 -14.84 -3.95 -0.06
C ARG A 139 -15.24 -5.23 0.65
N PHE A 140 -15.43 -6.28 -0.14
CA PHE A 140 -15.44 -7.67 0.33
C PHE A 140 -14.36 -8.43 -0.41
N VAL A 141 -13.66 -9.32 0.30
CA VAL A 141 -12.57 -10.10 -0.25
C VAL A 141 -12.59 -11.52 0.30
N VAL A 142 -12.34 -12.47 -0.58
CA VAL A 142 -12.05 -13.85 -0.22
C VAL A 142 -10.70 -14.22 -0.84
N THR A 143 -9.77 -14.68 -0.01
CA THR A 143 -8.41 -15.04 -0.40
C THR A 143 -8.15 -16.50 -0.07
N PHE A 144 -7.83 -17.30 -1.07
CA PHE A 144 -7.42 -18.70 -0.91
C PHE A 144 -5.90 -18.76 -0.70
N LEU A 145 -5.45 -19.45 0.35
CA LEU A 145 -4.03 -19.63 0.64
C LEU A 145 -3.59 -21.03 0.24
N PHE A 146 -2.85 -21.15 -0.85
CA PHE A 146 -2.29 -22.42 -1.30
C PHE A 146 -0.90 -22.60 -0.70
N THR A 147 -0.74 -23.60 0.18
CA THR A 147 0.57 -24.02 0.64
C THR A 147 1.17 -25.00 -0.38
N LYS A 148 2.49 -24.94 -0.56
CA LYS A 148 3.21 -25.83 -1.47
C LYS A 148 3.45 -27.21 -0.85
#